data_AF-A0A4Y2TA11-F1
#
_entry.id   AF-A0A4Y2TA11-F1
#
_cell.length_a   1.000
_cell.length_b   1.000
_cell.length_c   1.000
_cell.angle_alpha   90.00
_cell.angle_beta   90.00
_cell.angle_gamma   90.00
#
_symmetry.space_group_name_H-M   'P 1'
#
loop_
_entity.id
_entity.type
_entity.pdbx_description
1 polymer ?
#
loop_
_entity_poly.entity_id
_entity_poly.type
_entity_poly.pdbx_seq_one_letter_code
_entity_poly.pdbx_strand_id
1 'polypeptide(L)'
;MTLVVFILRVYAPSWFRIKVHHSIKDGARHLWHFISSSRYLPKKFLDIIEPVISRNAYFSAPENMLLAMVTHERCHIRTLAARQIIKAREIGTDGNCDRRFVIPACC
;
A
#
# COMPACT_ATOMS: atom_id res chain seq x y z
N MET A 1 21.26 1.45 -17.53
CA MET A 1 20.73 1.31 -16.16
C MET A 1 20.69 -0.16 -15.80
N THR A 2 21.59 -0.62 -14.93
CA THR A 2 21.79 -2.05 -14.63
C THR A 2 20.88 -2.53 -13.48
N LEU A 3 20.68 -3.84 -13.39
CA LEU A 3 20.02 -4.53 -12.27
C LEU A 3 20.57 -4.09 -10.89
N VAL A 4 21.86 -3.77 -10.82
CA VAL A 4 22.53 -3.28 -9.61
C VAL A 4 21.92 -1.97 -9.12
N VAL A 5 21.58 -1.05 -10.02
CA VAL A 5 20.94 0.23 -9.65
C VAL A 5 19.56 0.00 -9.05
N PHE A 6 18.80 -0.96 -9.58
CA PHE A 6 17.51 -1.36 -8.99
C PHE A 6 17.67 -1.91 -7.57
N ILE A 7 18.63 -2.82 -7.38
CA ILE A 7 18.88 -3.44 -6.08
C ILE A 7 19.25 -2.38 -5.04
N LEU A 8 20.21 -1.52 -5.37
CA LEU A 8 20.73 -0.53 -4.43
C LEU A 8 19.74 0.59 -4.12
N ARG A 9 18.93 1.03 -5.08
CA ARG A 9 18.06 2.20 -4.92
C ARG A 9 16.61 1.87 -4.57
N VAL A 10 16.08 0.73 -5.00
CA VAL A 10 14.68 0.35 -4.73
C VAL A 10 14.59 -0.81 -3.76
N TYR A 11 15.25 -1.92 -4.08
CA TYR A 11 15.05 -3.16 -3.33
C TYR A 11 15.61 -3.09 -1.92
N ALA A 12 16.90 -2.78 -1.76
CA ALA A 12 17.55 -2.77 -0.44
C ALA A 12 16.92 -1.75 0.52
N PRO A 13 16.64 -0.49 0.12
CA PRO A 13 15.96 0.47 0.99
C PRO A 13 14.54 0.05 1.35
N SER A 14 13.77 -0.50 0.39
CA SER A 14 12.39 -0.93 0.66
C SER A 14 12.35 -2.15 1.57
N TRP A 15 13.23 -3.13 1.34
CA TRP A 15 13.37 -4.32 2.19
C TRP A 15 13.76 -3.94 3.62
N PHE A 16 14.74 -3.03 3.77
CA PHE A 16 15.16 -2.55 5.08
C PHE A 16 14.02 -1.85 5.83
N ARG A 17 13.27 -0.97 5.14
CA ARG A 17 12.09 -0.31 5.72
C ARG A 17 11.05 -1.31 6.21
N ILE A 18 10.77 -2.36 5.43
CA ILE A 18 9.84 -3.43 5.81
C ILE A 18 10.30 -4.14 7.08
N LYS A 19 11.60 -4.43 7.21
CA LYS A 19 12.15 -5.07 8.40
C LYS A 19 12.07 -4.19 9.64
N VAL A 20 12.39 -2.90 9.50
CA VAL A 20 12.36 -1.93 10.61
C VAL A 20 10.93 -1.66 11.06
N HIS A 21 9.99 -1.49 10.13
CA HIS A 21 8.60 -1.13 10.39
C HIS A 21 7.62 -2.26 10.06
N HIS A 22 7.85 -3.47 10.56
CA HIS A 22 7.09 -4.67 10.19
C HIS A 22 5.61 -4.69 10.65
N SER A 23 5.11 -3.61 11.26
CA SER A 23 3.72 -3.52 11.70
C SER A 23 2.77 -3.39 10.51
N ILE A 24 1.59 -4.02 10.60
CA ILE A 24 0.56 -3.98 9.54
C ILE A 24 0.13 -2.55 9.18
N LYS A 25 0.17 -1.62 10.15
CA LYS A 25 -0.16 -0.21 9.95
C LYS A 25 0.76 0.51 8.94
N ASP A 26 1.96 -0.02 8.73
CA ASP A 26 2.95 0.53 7.82
C ASP A 26 2.91 -0.16 6.44
N GLY A 27 2.13 -1.23 6.28
CA GLY A 27 2.06 -2.02 5.04
C GLY A 27 1.69 -1.19 3.81
N ALA A 28 0.64 -0.36 3.90
CA ALA A 28 0.25 0.54 2.81
C ALA A 28 1.35 1.57 2.47
N ARG A 29 2.12 2.02 3.47
CA ARG A 29 3.24 2.95 3.28
C ARG A 29 4.41 2.28 2.58
N HIS A 30 4.69 1.03 2.90
CA HIS A 30 5.72 0.23 2.23
C HIS A 30 5.39 0.00 0.78
N LEU A 31 4.15 -0.40 0.48
CA LEU A 31 3.71 -0.58 -0.90
C LEU A 31 3.81 0.73 -1.68
N TRP A 32 3.31 1.84 -1.10
CA TRP A 32 3.41 3.16 -1.72
C TRP A 32 4.87 3.58 -1.99
N HIS A 33 5.75 3.40 -1.01
CA HIS A 33 7.17 3.71 -1.17
C HIS A 33 7.81 2.88 -2.28
N PHE A 34 7.50 1.59 -2.34
CA PHE A 34 8.02 0.69 -3.36
C PHE A 34 7.55 1.08 -4.76
N ILE A 35 6.25 1.37 -4.93
CA ILE A 35 5.69 1.87 -6.20
C ILE A 35 6.33 3.21 -6.57
N SER A 36 6.38 4.17 -5.65
CA SER A 36 6.97 5.48 -5.92
C SER A 36 8.44 5.38 -6.30
N SER A 37 9.17 4.50 -5.64
CA SER A 37 10.59 4.27 -5.91
C SER A 37 10.81 3.51 -7.21
N SER A 38 9.87 2.68 -7.67
CA SER A 38 10.06 1.94 -8.92
C SER A 38 9.79 2.78 -10.17
N ARG A 39 9.04 3.89 -10.07
CA ARG A 39 8.61 4.71 -11.23
C ARG A 39 9.72 5.27 -12.11
N TYR A 40 10.94 5.44 -11.61
CA TYR A 40 12.05 5.97 -12.40
C TYR A 40 12.72 4.90 -13.29
N LEU A 41 12.38 3.62 -13.11
CA LEU A 41 13.02 2.54 -13.84
C LEU A 41 12.54 2.42 -15.29
N PRO A 42 13.41 1.94 -16.21
CA PRO A 42 13.00 1.57 -17.55
C PRO A 42 11.90 0.50 -17.56
N LYS A 43 11.03 0.55 -18.57
CA LYS A 43 9.86 -0.34 -18.71
C LYS A 43 10.19 -1.83 -18.55
N LYS A 44 11.31 -2.29 -19.15
CA LYS A 44 11.81 -3.67 -18.99
C LYS A 44 11.88 -4.16 -17.53
N PHE A 45 12.23 -3.30 -16.58
CA PHE A 45 12.28 -3.65 -15.16
C PHE A 45 10.93 -3.48 -14.49
N LEU A 46 10.13 -2.50 -14.91
CA LEU A 46 8.75 -2.36 -14.44
C LEU A 46 7.92 -3.61 -14.74
N ASP A 47 8.09 -4.21 -15.92
CA ASP A 47 7.39 -5.45 -16.31
C ASP A 47 7.72 -6.63 -15.37
N ILE A 48 8.91 -6.63 -14.75
CA ILE A 48 9.32 -7.64 -13.74
C ILE A 48 8.73 -7.32 -12.36
N ILE A 49 8.59 -6.04 -12.03
CA ILE A 49 8.13 -5.55 -10.73
C ILE A 49 6.60 -5.57 -10.62
N GLU A 50 5.89 -5.36 -11.72
CA GLU A 50 4.44 -5.26 -11.77
C GLU A 50 3.73 -6.50 -11.19
N PRO A 51 4.14 -7.75 -11.49
CA PRO A 51 3.61 -8.93 -10.80
C PRO A 51 3.88 -8.96 -9.28
N VAL A 52 4.95 -8.32 -8.82
CA VAL A 52 5.25 -8.19 -7.37
C VAL A 52 4.30 -7.16 -6.74
N ILE A 53 4.05 -6.03 -7.39
CA ILE A 53 3.09 -5.02 -6.92
C ILE A 53 1.68 -5.62 -6.88
N SER A 54 1.26 -6.30 -7.95
CA SER A 54 -0.05 -6.92 -8.06
C SER A 54 -0.31 -7.93 -6.93
N ARG A 55 0.66 -8.82 -6.64
CA ARG A 55 0.55 -9.77 -5.52
C ARG A 55 0.46 -9.10 -4.14
N ASN A 56 0.99 -7.89 -4.01
CA ASN A 56 0.94 -7.12 -2.76
C ASN A 56 -0.19 -6.08 -2.73
N ALA A 57 -1.07 -6.04 -3.74
CA ALA A 57 -2.14 -5.05 -3.86
C ALA A 57 -3.13 -5.08 -2.68
N TYR A 58 -3.18 -6.16 -1.89
CA TYR A 58 -3.91 -6.20 -0.62
C TYR A 58 -3.58 -5.01 0.31
N PHE A 59 -2.32 -4.55 0.35
CA PHE A 59 -1.95 -3.39 1.18
C PHE A 59 -2.48 -2.05 0.64
N SER A 60 -2.95 -2.01 -0.61
CA SER A 60 -3.66 -0.86 -1.18
C SER A 60 -5.18 -0.90 -0.97
N ALA A 61 -5.69 -1.90 -0.24
CA ALA A 61 -7.08 -1.93 0.16
C ALA A 61 -7.44 -0.69 1.01
N PRO A 62 -8.65 -0.12 0.85
CA PRO A 62 -9.02 1.13 1.51
C PRO A 62 -8.96 1.02 3.04
N GLU A 63 -9.23 -0.15 3.61
CA GLU A 63 -9.12 -0.44 5.04
C GLU A 63 -7.67 -0.29 5.53
N ASN A 64 -6.72 -0.84 4.76
CA ASN A 64 -5.29 -0.75 5.05
C ASN A 64 -4.74 0.66 4.84
N MET A 65 -5.26 1.40 3.86
CA MET A 65 -4.94 2.81 3.67
C MET A 65 -5.42 3.67 4.86
N LEU A 66 -6.67 3.47 5.29
CA LEU A 66 -7.21 4.18 6.46
C LEU A 66 -6.42 3.84 7.73
N LEU A 67 -6.04 2.57 7.94
CA LEU A 67 -5.20 2.15 9.05
C LEU A 67 -3.85 2.89 9.08
N ALA A 68 -3.21 3.03 7.91
CA ALA A 68 -1.96 3.78 7.78
C ALA A 68 -2.15 5.29 8.03
N MET A 69 -3.32 5.85 7.70
CA MET A 69 -3.64 7.25 7.94
C MET A 69 -3.95 7.56 9.41
N VAL A 70 -4.65 6.67 10.12
CA VAL A 70 -4.97 6.83 11.55
C VAL A 70 -3.70 6.82 12.41
N THR A 71 -2.70 6.05 12.00
CA THR A 71 -1.40 5.94 12.69
C THR A 71 -0.35 6.92 12.16
N HIS A 72 -0.78 7.92 11.37
CA HIS A 72 0.13 8.90 10.79
C HIS A 72 0.60 9.93 11.82
N GLU A 73 1.86 10.35 11.75
CA GLU A 73 2.45 11.32 12.69
C GLU A 73 1.74 12.68 12.61
N ARG A 74 1.50 13.14 11.37
CA ARG A 74 0.77 14.37 11.07
C ARG A 74 -0.70 14.32 11.52
N CYS A 75 -1.08 15.24 12.41
CA CYS A 75 -2.42 15.34 12.99
C CYS A 75 -3.55 15.53 11.95
N HIS A 76 -3.32 16.34 10.91
CA HIS A 76 -4.35 16.58 9.88
C HIS A 76 -4.69 15.32 9.08
N ILE A 77 -3.73 14.42 8.86
CA ILE A 77 -3.96 13.14 8.17
C ILE A 77 -4.80 12.20 9.04
N ARG A 78 -4.50 12.13 10.34
CA ARG A 78 -5.32 11.36 11.29
C ARG A 78 -6.75 11.88 11.38
N THR A 79 -6.91 13.20 11.41
CA THR A 79 -8.22 13.85 11.43
C THR A 79 -9.01 13.54 10.16
N LEU A 80 -8.35 13.56 8.99
CA LEU A 80 -8.95 13.16 7.73
C LEU A 80 -9.38 11.68 7.76
N ALA A 81 -8.55 10.79 8.28
CA ALA A 81 -8.87 9.37 8.40
C ALA A 81 -10.12 9.14 9.27
N ALA A 82 -10.19 9.80 10.43
CA ALA A 82 -11.35 9.72 11.32
C ALA A 82 -12.64 10.19 10.62
N ARG A 83 -12.58 11.31 9.88
CA ARG A 83 -13.72 11.80 9.10
C ARG A 83 -14.17 10.81 8.02
N GLN A 84 -13.22 10.20 7.31
CA GLN A 84 -13.53 9.18 6.29
C GLN A 84 -14.18 7.94 6.91
N ILE A 85 -13.71 7.50 8.08
CA ILE A 85 -14.30 6.36 8.81
C ILE A 85 -15.73 6.68 9.25
N ILE A 86 -15.97 7.87 9.82
CA ILE A 86 -17.31 8.30 10.25
C ILE A 86 -18.26 8.32 9.04
N LYS A 87 -17.84 8.99 7.95
CA LYS A 87 -18.63 9.07 6.71
C LYS A 87 -18.91 7.69 6.10
N ALA A 88 -17.95 6.77 6.12
CA ALA A 88 -18.15 5.42 5.60
C ALA A 88 -19.15 4.62 6.45
N ARG A 89 -19.17 4.83 7.77
CA ARG A 89 -20.14 4.20 8.67
C ARG A 89 -21.56 4.70 8.46
N GLU A 90 -21.71 6.00 8.19
CA GLU A 90 -23.02 6.61 7.86
C GLU A 90 -23.62 6.04 6.56
N ILE A 91 -22.79 5.57 5.62
CA ILE A 91 -23.25 4.95 4.36
C ILE A 91 -23.66 3.48 4.57
N GLY A 92 -23.05 2.80 5.55
CA GLY A 92 -23.26 1.36 5.79
C GLY A 92 -24.56 0.99 6.50
N THR A 93 -25.32 1.96 6.99
CA THR A 93 -26.62 1.73 7.66
C THR A 93 -27.73 1.25 6.74
N ASP A 94 -27.48 1.24 5.43
CA ASP A 94 -28.48 0.95 4.38
C ASP A 94 -28.55 -0.56 4.03
N GLY A 95 -27.89 -1.42 4.83
CA GLY A 95 -28.11 -2.87 4.86
C GLY A 95 -27.44 -3.70 3.74
N ASN A 96 -26.70 -3.09 2.80
CA ASN A 96 -26.16 -3.80 1.64
C ASN A 96 -24.64 -3.56 1.36
N CYS A 97 -23.89 -2.99 2.31
CA CYS A 97 -22.60 -2.37 2.02
C CYS A 97 -21.35 -3.17 2.43
N ASP A 98 -21.48 -4.46 2.78
CA ASP A 98 -20.31 -5.28 3.07
C ASP A 98 -19.58 -5.64 1.77
N ARG A 99 -18.36 -5.13 1.60
CA ARG A 99 -17.48 -5.53 0.49
C ARG A 99 -17.21 -7.02 0.59
N ARG A 100 -17.72 -7.80 -0.38
CA ARG A 100 -17.38 -9.21 -0.51
C ARG A 100 -15.94 -9.33 -1.01
N PHE A 101 -15.04 -9.82 -0.17
CA PHE A 101 -13.67 -10.11 -0.58
C PHE A 101 -13.69 -11.24 -1.63
N VAL A 102 -13.20 -10.96 -2.83
CA VAL A 102 -13.04 -11.95 -3.90
C VAL A 102 -11.56 -12.29 -3.98
N ILE A 103 -11.24 -13.56 -3.74
CA ILE A 103 -9.87 -14.07 -3.93
C ILE A 103 -9.61 -14.04 -5.45
N PRO A 104 -8.56 -13.35 -5.93
CA PRO A 104 -8.22 -13.38 -7.35
C PRO A 104 -7.88 -14.81 -7.77
N ALA A 105 -8.27 -15.20 -8.98
CA ALA A 105 -7.95 -16.51 -9.52
C ALA A 105 -6.42 -16.71 -9.51
N CYS A 106 -5.95 -17.78 -8.87
CA CYS A 106 -4.54 -18.15 -8.87
C CYS A 106 -4.10 -18.46 -10.31
N CYS A 107 -3.00 -17.83 -10.75
CA CYS A 107 -2.18 -18.33 -11.85
C CYS A 107 -1.13 -19.29 -11.30
#